data_AF-A0A2J6X7G5-F1
#
_entry.id   AF-A0A2J6X7G5-F1
#
_cell.length_a   1.000
_cell.length_b   1.000
_cell.length_c   1.000
_cell.angle_alpha   90.00
_cell.angle_beta   90.00
_cell.angle_gamma   90.00
#
_symmetry.space_group_name_H-M   'P 1'
#
loop_
_entity.id
_entity.type
_entity.pdbx_description
1 polymer ?
#
loop_
_entity_poly.entity_id
_entity_poly.type
_entity_poly.pdbx_seq_one_letter_code
_entity_poly.pdbx_strand_id
1 'polypeptide(L)'
;MAISAATLLNIWEAGAAQPPLARVLALLAPLFPETAVAELPVGVRDGLLLLVREWLFGPQMECVAVCPACAARLEFALATTALRALAPATVVQQLDVGGQQLAFRLPASADLLGLPLGPAAIRCLVERCLIDAPAMLSDETLAAVATAMANADPLLDLRIELACPNCGHT
;
A
#
# COMPACT_ATOMS: atom_id res chain seq x y z
N MET A 1 -7.56 -5.18 21.26
CA MET A 1 -7.74 -6.59 20.86
C MET A 1 -6.46 -7.34 21.19
N ALA A 2 -6.51 -8.52 21.80
CA ALA A 2 -5.32 -9.31 22.11
C ALA A 2 -5.22 -10.49 21.13
N ILE A 3 -4.12 -10.60 20.38
CA ILE A 3 -3.86 -11.71 19.47
C ILE A 3 -3.13 -12.81 20.24
N SER A 4 -3.64 -14.04 20.22
CA SER A 4 -3.01 -15.14 20.94
C SER A 4 -1.71 -15.60 20.28
N ALA A 5 -0.78 -16.13 21.07
CA ALA A 5 0.47 -16.71 20.55
C ALA A 5 0.21 -17.87 19.55
N ALA A 6 -0.81 -18.70 19.80
CA ALA A 6 -1.21 -19.77 18.88
C ALA A 6 -1.71 -19.22 17.54
N THR A 7 -2.50 -18.15 17.56
CA THR A 7 -2.95 -17.46 16.34
C THR A 7 -1.76 -16.91 15.55
N LEU A 8 -0.81 -16.25 16.22
CA LEU A 8 0.39 -15.72 15.57
C LEU A 8 1.26 -16.82 14.96
N LEU A 9 1.43 -17.94 15.66
CA LEU A 9 2.18 -19.08 15.17
C LEU A 9 1.52 -19.68 13.91
N ASN A 10 0.21 -19.90 13.94
CA ASN A 10 -0.54 -20.41 12.78
C ASN A 10 -0.43 -19.47 11.57
N ILE A 11 -0.53 -18.15 11.78
CA ILE A 11 -0.33 -17.15 10.72
C ILE A 11 1.09 -17.24 10.14
N TRP A 12 2.10 -17.35 11.00
CA TRP A 12 3.49 -17.43 10.58
C TRP A 12 3.75 -18.70 9.77
N GLU A 13 3.27 -19.86 10.22
CA GLU A 13 3.41 -21.13 9.50
C GLU A 13 2.71 -21.11 8.15
N ALA A 14 1.48 -20.59 8.09
CA ALA A 14 0.72 -20.48 6.85
C ALA A 14 1.37 -19.54 5.83
N GLY A 15 2.06 -18.49 6.31
CA GLY A 15 2.74 -17.51 5.48
C GLY A 15 4.18 -17.87 5.09
N ALA A 16 4.85 -18.79 5.77
CA ALA A 16 6.30 -18.97 5.65
C ALA A 16 6.78 -19.24 4.22
N ALA A 17 6.02 -20.02 3.44
CA ALA A 17 6.36 -20.39 2.06
C ALA A 17 5.68 -19.52 0.99
N GLN A 18 4.88 -18.53 1.38
CA GLN A 18 4.08 -17.74 0.46
C GLN A 18 4.87 -16.54 -0.10
N PRO A 19 4.58 -16.07 -1.33
CA PRO A 19 5.13 -14.83 -1.84
C PRO A 19 4.64 -13.61 -1.00
N PRO A 20 5.35 -12.47 -1.03
CA PRO A 20 5.08 -11.34 -0.14
C PRO A 20 3.62 -10.88 -0.08
N LEU A 21 2.95 -10.76 -1.23
CA LEU A 21 1.54 -10.34 -1.27
C LEU A 21 0.60 -11.37 -0.62
N ALA A 22 0.79 -12.66 -0.90
CA ALA A 22 -0.02 -13.72 -0.30
C ALA A 22 0.22 -13.82 1.22
N ARG A 23 1.45 -13.55 1.69
CA ARG A 23 1.77 -13.47 3.12
C ARG A 23 0.99 -12.39 3.85
N VAL A 24 0.88 -11.22 3.24
CA VAL A 24 0.09 -10.10 3.81
C VAL A 24 -1.37 -10.50 3.96
N LEU A 25 -1.96 -11.11 2.93
CA LEU A 25 -3.35 -11.58 2.98
C LEU A 25 -3.56 -12.68 4.02
N ALA A 26 -2.62 -13.64 4.11
CA ALA A 26 -2.66 -14.71 5.10
C ALA A 26 -2.55 -14.19 6.55
N LEU A 27 -1.84 -13.08 6.76
CA LEU A 27 -1.76 -12.42 8.06
C LEU A 27 -3.07 -11.72 8.44
N LEU A 28 -3.69 -11.01 7.49
CA LEU A 28 -4.87 -10.19 7.77
C LEU A 28 -6.17 -10.99 7.82
N ALA A 29 -6.35 -11.99 6.94
CA ALA A 29 -7.62 -12.69 6.81
C ALA A 29 -8.14 -13.31 8.13
N PRO A 30 -7.32 -13.97 8.98
CA PRO A 30 -7.79 -14.51 10.26
C PRO A 30 -8.13 -13.42 11.31
N LEU A 31 -7.58 -12.22 11.15
CA LEU A 31 -7.78 -11.10 12.09
C LEU A 31 -8.96 -10.22 11.69
N PHE A 32 -9.40 -10.28 10.43
CA PHE A 32 -10.52 -9.53 9.88
C PHE A 32 -11.44 -10.45 9.05
N PRO A 33 -12.08 -11.47 9.68
CA PRO A 33 -12.81 -12.52 8.96
C PRO A 33 -14.00 -12.01 8.13
N GLU A 34 -14.62 -10.91 8.56
CA GLU A 34 -15.76 -10.30 7.86
C GLU A 34 -15.34 -9.34 6.73
N THR A 35 -14.03 -9.18 6.51
CA THR A 35 -13.48 -8.24 5.53
C THR A 35 -12.80 -8.99 4.39
N ALA A 36 -13.22 -8.70 3.16
CA ALA A 36 -12.54 -9.18 1.97
C ALA A 36 -11.21 -8.43 1.76
N VAL A 37 -10.19 -8.75 2.58
CA VAL A 37 -8.91 -8.03 2.63
C VAL A 37 -8.17 -7.96 1.28
N ALA A 38 -8.43 -8.92 0.39
CA ALA A 38 -7.85 -8.93 -0.95
C ALA A 38 -8.47 -7.86 -1.88
N GLU A 39 -9.71 -7.46 -1.62
CA GLU A 39 -10.49 -6.49 -2.42
C GLU A 39 -10.35 -5.05 -1.91
N LEU A 40 -9.71 -4.84 -0.77
CA LEU A 40 -9.41 -3.50 -0.27
C LEU A 40 -8.35 -2.82 -1.13
N PRO A 41 -8.46 -1.49 -1.37
CA PRO A 41 -7.35 -0.71 -1.87
C PRO A 41 -6.09 -0.99 -1.06
N VAL A 42 -4.96 -1.06 -1.74
CA VAL A 42 -3.67 -1.42 -1.17
C VAL A 42 -3.34 -0.60 0.08
N GLY A 43 -3.48 0.72 0.06
CA GLY A 43 -3.23 1.57 1.23
C GLY A 43 -4.20 1.33 2.39
N VAL A 44 -5.45 0.96 2.12
CA VAL A 44 -6.42 0.62 3.17
C VAL A 44 -6.03 -0.69 3.86
N ARG A 45 -5.63 -1.70 3.07
CA ARG A 45 -5.08 -2.95 3.59
C ARG A 45 -3.80 -2.72 4.40
N ASP A 46 -2.92 -1.83 3.95
CA ASP A 46 -1.69 -1.50 4.69
C ASP A 46 -1.99 -0.73 5.98
N GLY A 47 -3.06 0.07 6.01
CA GLY A 47 -3.64 0.62 7.23
C GLY A 47 -4.09 -0.46 8.23
N LEU A 48 -4.60 -1.60 7.77
CA LEU A 48 -4.89 -2.75 8.64
C LEU A 48 -3.61 -3.42 9.14
N LEU A 49 -2.53 -3.50 8.34
CA LEU A 49 -1.24 -4.00 8.83
C LEU A 49 -0.68 -3.12 9.95
N LEU A 50 -0.76 -1.80 9.79
CA LEU A 50 -0.37 -0.85 10.82
C LEU A 50 -1.22 -1.00 12.09
N LEU A 51 -2.52 -1.30 11.96
CA LEU A 51 -3.40 -1.60 13.09
C LEU A 51 -2.99 -2.88 13.83
N VAL A 52 -2.69 -3.95 13.10
CA VAL A 52 -2.23 -5.21 13.69
C VAL A 52 -0.90 -5.02 14.41
N ARG A 53 0.03 -4.27 13.79
CA ARG A 53 1.30 -3.86 14.42
C ARG A 53 1.04 -3.10 15.72
N GLU A 54 0.06 -2.19 15.72
CA GLU A 54 -0.32 -1.43 16.90
C GLU A 54 -0.86 -2.31 18.03
N TRP A 55 -1.68 -3.31 17.72
CA TRP A 55 -2.17 -4.26 18.72
C TRP A 55 -1.07 -5.10 19.37
N LEU A 56 0.00 -5.40 18.62
CA LEU A 56 1.09 -6.26 19.09
C LEU A 56 2.19 -5.49 19.81
N PHE A 57 2.51 -4.27 19.35
CA PHE A 57 3.72 -3.54 19.74
C PHE A 57 3.44 -2.10 20.18
N GLY A 58 2.18 -1.68 20.24
CA GLY A 58 1.77 -0.32 20.57
C GLY A 58 1.83 0.65 19.37
N PRO A 59 1.44 1.92 19.55
CA PRO A 59 1.26 2.85 18.43
C PRO A 59 2.55 3.56 17.98
N GLN A 60 3.66 3.42 18.70
CA GLN A 60 4.92 4.08 18.38
C GLN A 60 5.89 3.13 17.67
N MET A 61 6.50 3.61 16.59
CA MET A 61 7.53 2.92 15.83
C MET A 61 8.84 3.67 15.95
N GLU A 62 9.79 3.09 16.69
CA GLU A 62 11.17 3.56 16.68
C GLU A 62 11.83 3.15 15.37
N CYS A 63 12.35 4.14 14.65
CA CYS A 63 12.92 3.98 13.32
C CYS A 63 14.37 4.47 13.31
N VAL A 64 15.16 3.84 12.44
CA VAL A 64 16.57 4.17 12.25
C VAL A 64 16.85 4.31 10.76
N ALA A 65 17.53 5.39 10.40
CA ALA A 65 18.08 5.60 9.06
C ALA A 65 19.59 5.87 9.14
N VAL A 66 20.28 5.70 8.01
CA VAL A 66 21.69 6.06 7.88
C VAL A 66 21.80 7.17 6.86
N CYS A 67 22.43 8.29 7.25
CA CYS A 67 22.68 9.40 6.33
C CYS A 67 23.61 8.93 5.21
N PRO A 68 23.21 9.05 3.94
CA PRO A 68 24.06 8.62 2.82
C PRO A 68 25.28 9.53 2.63
N ALA A 69 25.26 10.77 3.15
CA ALA A 69 26.35 11.74 2.99
C ALA A 69 27.46 11.59 4.04
N CYS A 70 27.12 11.31 5.31
CA CYS A 70 28.09 11.27 6.42
C CYS A 70 28.07 9.99 7.25
N ALA A 71 27.24 9.00 6.87
CA ALA A 71 27.04 7.74 7.58
C ALA A 71 26.54 7.87 9.03
N ALA A 72 26.12 9.07 9.47
CA ALA A 72 25.50 9.24 10.77
C ALA A 72 24.21 8.41 10.87
N ARG A 73 24.01 7.78 12.03
CA ARG A 73 22.77 7.10 12.38
C ARG A 73 21.74 8.13 12.84
N LEU A 74 20.60 8.17 12.17
CA LEU A 74 19.45 9.00 12.53
C LEU A 74 18.43 8.12 13.25
N GLU A 75 17.91 8.61 14.37
CA GLU A 75 16.84 7.95 15.12
C GLU A 75 15.63 8.88 15.15
N PHE A 76 14.45 8.33 14.88
CA PHE A 76 13.18 9.06 14.85
C PHE A 76 12.03 8.11 15.17
N ALA A 77 10.91 8.66 15.63
CA ALA A 77 9.72 7.89 15.92
C ALA A 77 8.58 8.24 14.96
N LEU A 78 7.82 7.24 14.54
CA LEU A 78 6.59 7.39 13.76
C LEU A 78 5.40 6.85 14.56
N ALA A 79 4.30 7.59 14.56
CA ALA A 79 3.04 7.11 15.10
C ALA A 79 2.28 6.31 14.02
N THR A 80 1.93 5.05 14.31
CA THR A 80 1.10 4.21 13.41
C THR A 80 -0.23 4.85 13.09
N THR A 81 -0.80 5.60 14.05
CA THR A 81 -2.05 6.34 13.89
C THR A 81 -1.93 7.45 12.84
N ALA A 82 -0.80 8.16 12.80
CA ALA A 82 -0.54 9.19 11.79
C ALA A 82 -0.39 8.57 10.39
N LEU A 83 0.30 7.43 10.27
CA LEU A 83 0.42 6.72 8.99
C LEU A 83 -0.93 6.18 8.52
N ARG A 84 -1.72 5.55 9.41
CA ARG A 84 -3.07 5.07 9.08
C ARG A 84 -4.02 6.17 8.62
N ALA A 85 -3.85 7.39 9.12
CA ALA A 85 -4.66 8.53 8.69
C ALA A 85 -4.42 8.92 7.22
N LEU A 86 -3.33 8.43 6.61
CA LEU A 86 -3.04 8.60 5.18
C LEU A 86 -3.74 7.57 4.30
N ALA A 87 -4.38 6.54 4.86
CA ALA A 87 -5.10 5.55 4.07
C ALA A 87 -6.17 6.23 3.21
N PRO A 88 -6.31 5.83 1.94
CA PRO A 88 -7.20 6.50 1.02
C PRO A 88 -8.66 6.21 1.35
N ALA A 89 -9.55 7.09 0.90
CA ALA A 89 -10.97 6.78 0.90
C ALA A 89 -11.27 5.68 -0.12
N THR A 90 -12.13 4.73 0.25
CA THR A 90 -12.63 3.69 -0.65
C THR A 90 -13.77 4.22 -1.53
N VAL A 91 -13.45 5.19 -2.38
CA VAL A 91 -14.41 5.79 -3.32
C VAL A 91 -13.87 5.71 -4.75
N VAL A 92 -14.80 5.61 -5.70
CA VAL A 92 -14.48 5.70 -7.13
C VAL A 92 -13.90 7.08 -7.42
N GLN A 93 -12.75 7.09 -8.08
CA GLN A 93 -12.06 8.29 -8.54
C GLN A 93 -12.53 8.64 -9.95
N GLN A 94 -12.49 9.93 -10.27
CA GLN A 94 -12.81 10.47 -11.60
C GLN A 94 -11.63 11.28 -12.11
N LEU A 95 -11.34 11.18 -13.40
CA LEU A 95 -10.25 11.91 -14.05
C LEU A 95 -10.68 12.30 -15.47
N ASP A 96 -10.45 13.56 -15.85
CA ASP A 96 -10.56 14.01 -17.24
C ASP A 96 -9.20 13.92 -17.92
N VAL A 97 -9.14 13.26 -19.08
CA VAL A 97 -7.95 13.22 -19.94
C VAL A 97 -8.38 13.59 -21.35
N GLY A 98 -7.96 14.77 -21.82
CA GLY A 98 -8.27 15.23 -23.17
C GLY A 98 -9.78 15.40 -23.43
N GLY A 99 -10.57 15.75 -22.42
CA GLY A 99 -12.02 15.90 -22.52
C GLY A 99 -12.81 14.58 -22.42
N GLN A 100 -12.14 13.45 -22.18
CA GLN A 100 -12.77 12.18 -21.86
C GLN A 100 -12.77 11.97 -20.33
N GLN A 101 -13.97 11.79 -19.77
CA GLN A 101 -14.14 11.45 -18.36
C GLN A 101 -13.92 9.95 -18.14
N LEU A 102 -13.10 9.61 -17.15
CA LEU A 102 -12.73 8.26 -16.78
C LEU A 102 -13.04 8.02 -15.31
N ALA A 103 -13.65 6.88 -15.02
CA ALA A 103 -13.89 6.40 -13.67
C ALA A 103 -12.95 5.24 -13.36
N PHE A 104 -12.36 5.23 -12.16
CA PHE A 104 -11.53 4.12 -11.72
C PHE A 104 -11.62 3.90 -10.21
N ARG A 105 -11.32 2.67 -9.79
CA ARG A 105 -11.06 2.33 -8.38
C ARG A 105 -9.56 2.27 -8.14
N LEU A 106 -9.15 2.42 -6.89
CA LEU A 106 -7.76 2.17 -6.51
C LEU A 106 -7.43 0.67 -6.61
N PRO A 107 -6.18 0.31 -6.95
CA PRO A 107 -5.77 -1.08 -7.02
C PRO A 107 -5.93 -1.81 -5.69
N ALA A 108 -6.47 -3.02 -5.74
CA ALA A 108 -6.55 -3.95 -4.63
C ALA A 108 -5.50 -5.07 -4.77
N SER A 109 -5.35 -5.89 -3.73
CA SER A 109 -4.43 -7.03 -3.79
C SER A 109 -4.83 -8.04 -4.87
N ALA A 110 -6.14 -8.22 -5.08
CA ALA A 110 -6.68 -9.08 -6.12
C ALA A 110 -6.21 -8.67 -7.53
N ASP A 111 -6.03 -7.37 -7.78
CA ASP A 111 -5.57 -6.88 -9.09
C ASP A 111 -4.10 -7.12 -9.34
N LEU A 112 -3.30 -7.15 -8.26
CA LEU A 112 -1.87 -7.40 -8.32
C LEU A 112 -1.57 -8.89 -8.55
N LEU A 113 -2.49 -9.78 -8.17
CA LEU A 113 -2.33 -11.22 -8.36
C LEU A 113 -2.37 -11.57 -9.86
N GLY A 114 -1.36 -12.33 -10.29
CA GLY A 114 -1.26 -12.81 -11.67
C GLY A 114 -0.97 -11.71 -12.70
N LEU A 115 -0.49 -10.53 -12.28
CA LEU A 115 0.06 -9.57 -13.24
C LEU A 115 1.26 -10.17 -13.99
N PRO A 116 1.42 -9.83 -15.28
CA PRO A 116 2.61 -10.23 -16.02
C PRO A 116 3.85 -9.56 -15.44
N LEU A 117 5.02 -10.13 -15.70
CA LEU A 117 6.29 -9.48 -15.36
C LEU A 117 6.63 -8.39 -16.39
N GLY A 118 7.30 -7.33 -15.93
CA GLY A 118 7.83 -6.28 -16.79
C GLY A 118 6.80 -5.21 -17.17
N PRO A 119 7.05 -4.43 -18.24
CA PRO A 119 6.32 -3.19 -18.55
C PRO A 119 4.81 -3.38 -18.78
N ALA A 120 4.37 -4.56 -19.21
CA ALA A 120 2.95 -4.86 -19.43
C ALA A 120 2.12 -4.88 -18.14
N ALA A 121 2.75 -5.01 -16.96
CA ALA A 121 2.07 -5.08 -15.68
C ALA A 121 1.22 -3.83 -15.40
N ILE A 122 1.76 -2.64 -15.70
CA ILE A 122 1.08 -1.36 -15.43
C ILE A 122 -0.20 -1.25 -16.25
N ARG A 123 -0.12 -1.58 -17.54
CA ARG A 123 -1.29 -1.58 -18.42
C ARG A 123 -2.39 -2.50 -17.92
N CYS A 124 -2.03 -3.76 -17.63
CA CYS A 124 -2.97 -4.74 -17.12
C CYS A 124 -3.61 -4.29 -15.79
N LEU A 125 -2.82 -3.70 -14.89
CA LEU A 125 -3.31 -3.21 -13.61
C LEU A 125 -4.30 -2.05 -13.76
N VAL A 126 -3.96 -1.05 -14.58
CA VAL A 126 -4.84 0.09 -14.84
C VAL A 126 -6.14 -0.38 -15.50
N GLU A 127 -6.07 -1.24 -16.50
CA GLU A 127 -7.23 -1.79 -17.19
C GLU A 127 -8.18 -2.55 -16.25
N ARG A 128 -7.64 -3.33 -15.29
CA ARG A 128 -8.45 -4.00 -14.26
C ARG A 128 -9.19 -3.04 -13.32
N CYS A 129 -8.64 -1.85 -13.13
CA CYS A 129 -9.13 -0.87 -12.16
C CYS A 129 -10.03 0.21 -12.79
N LEU A 130 -10.06 0.32 -14.12
CA LEU A 130 -11.00 1.20 -14.83
C LEU A 130 -12.43 0.66 -14.73
N ILE A 131 -13.38 1.58 -14.56
CA ILE A 131 -14.81 1.30 -14.57
C ILE A 131 -15.33 1.75 -15.94
N ASP A 132 -16.08 0.87 -16.61
CA ASP A 132 -16.55 1.08 -17.98
C ASP A 132 -15.41 1.48 -18.94
N ALA A 133 -14.31 0.71 -18.87
CA ALA A 133 -13.07 1.00 -19.57
C ALA A 133 -13.29 1.18 -21.09
N PRO A 134 -12.64 2.17 -21.73
CA PRO A 134 -12.69 2.32 -23.18
C PRO A 134 -12.03 1.10 -23.85
N ALA A 135 -12.51 0.76 -25.05
CA ALA A 135 -12.00 -0.39 -25.81
C ALA A 135 -10.50 -0.28 -26.14
N MET A 136 -9.97 0.94 -26.21
CA MET A 136 -8.56 1.20 -26.44
C MET A 136 -8.10 2.34 -25.54
N LEU A 137 -7.08 2.07 -24.72
CA LEU A 137 -6.46 3.05 -23.83
C LEU A 137 -5.14 3.53 -24.43
N SER A 138 -5.05 4.82 -24.75
CA SER A 138 -3.80 5.44 -25.20
C SER A 138 -2.73 5.37 -24.10
N ASP A 139 -1.46 5.44 -24.47
CA ASP A 139 -0.36 5.46 -23.49
C ASP A 139 -0.40 6.73 -22.61
N GLU A 140 -0.88 7.84 -23.15
CA GLU A 140 -1.07 9.09 -22.39
C GLU A 140 -2.15 8.92 -21.31
N THR A 141 -3.31 8.38 -21.67
CA THR A 141 -4.38 8.10 -20.71
C THR A 141 -3.95 7.07 -19.68
N LEU A 142 -3.24 6.03 -20.10
CA LEU A 142 -2.67 5.02 -19.20
C LEU A 142 -1.78 5.67 -18.13
N ALA A 143 -0.83 6.50 -18.56
CA ALA A 143 0.10 7.19 -17.66
C ALA A 143 -0.65 8.14 -16.71
N ALA A 144 -1.61 8.90 -17.23
CA ALA A 144 -2.41 9.82 -16.43
C ALA A 144 -3.21 9.10 -15.32
N VAL A 145 -3.85 7.98 -15.64
CA VAL A 145 -4.60 7.18 -14.66
C VAL A 145 -3.65 6.54 -13.64
N ALA A 146 -2.51 5.99 -14.08
CA ALA A 146 -1.52 5.42 -13.16
C ALA A 146 -0.99 6.46 -12.16
N THR A 147 -0.68 7.68 -12.63
CA THR A 147 -0.28 8.79 -11.75
C THR A 147 -1.41 9.20 -10.82
N ALA A 148 -2.65 9.26 -11.30
CA ALA A 148 -3.80 9.59 -10.47
C ALA A 148 -4.03 8.55 -9.36
N MET A 149 -3.87 7.25 -9.66
CA MET A 149 -3.92 6.18 -8.66
C MET A 149 -2.85 6.33 -7.58
N ALA A 150 -1.60 6.60 -7.98
CA ALA A 150 -0.51 6.81 -7.03
C ALA A 150 -0.74 8.03 -6.12
N ASN A 151 -1.25 9.13 -6.68
CA ASN A 151 -1.55 10.33 -5.90
C ASN A 151 -2.74 10.17 -4.95
N ALA A 152 -3.72 9.34 -5.34
CA ALA A 152 -4.92 9.09 -4.56
C ALA A 152 -4.70 8.10 -3.41
N ASP A 153 -3.57 7.39 -3.36
CA ASP A 153 -3.19 6.49 -2.26
C ASP A 153 -1.78 6.84 -1.72
N PRO A 154 -1.70 7.74 -0.73
CA PRO A 154 -0.42 8.18 -0.16
C PRO A 154 0.39 7.06 0.53
N LEU A 155 -0.23 5.91 0.84
CA LEU A 155 0.46 4.79 1.47
C LEU A 155 1.20 3.89 0.47
N LEU A 156 0.96 4.04 -0.85
CA LEU A 156 1.68 3.28 -1.88
C LEU A 156 3.17 3.65 -1.98
N ASP A 157 3.49 4.93 -1.82
CA ASP A 157 4.85 5.47 -1.84
C ASP A 157 5.04 6.43 -0.66
N LEU A 158 5.04 5.87 0.55
CA LEU A 158 5.28 6.63 1.76
C LEU A 158 6.76 7.03 1.85
N ARG A 159 7.01 8.35 1.80
CA ARG A 159 8.35 8.93 1.98
C ARG A 159 8.43 9.74 3.25
N ILE A 160 9.53 9.59 3.97
CA ILE A 160 9.83 10.35 5.18
C ILE A 160 11.00 11.27 4.86
N GLU A 161 10.74 12.57 4.85
CA GLU A 161 11.79 13.57 4.73
C GLU A 161 12.54 13.69 6.06
N LEU A 162 13.86 13.52 6.02
CA LEU A 162 14.72 13.54 7.20
C LEU A 162 15.87 14.51 6.96
N ALA A 163 16.07 15.46 7.87
CA ALA A 163 17.28 16.29 7.86
C ALA A 163 18.32 15.67 8.80
N CYS A 164 19.52 15.36 8.28
CA CYS A 164 20.61 14.86 9.11
C CYS A 164 21.10 15.97 10.07
N PRO A 165 21.07 15.75 11.40
CA PRO A 165 21.50 16.77 12.35
C PRO A 165 23.00 17.07 12.29
N ASN A 166 23.81 16.16 11.72
CA ASN A 166 25.26 16.31 11.66
C ASN A 166 25.73 17.09 10.43
N CYS A 167 25.08 16.93 9.27
CA CYS A 167 25.54 17.53 8.01
C CYS A 167 24.46 18.28 7.22
N GLY A 168 23.20 18.28 7.67
CA GLY A 168 22.09 18.99 7.02
C GLY A 168 21.56 18.35 5.73
N HIS A 169 22.03 17.16 5.36
CA HIS A 169 21.53 16.44 4.17
C HIS A 169 20.08 16.00 4.36
N THR A 170 19.25 16.19 3.32
CA THR A 170 17.83 15.82 3.23
C THR A 170 17.59 14.84 2.11
#